data_AF-A0A536EAB8-F1
#
_entry.id   AF-A0A536EAB8-F1
#
_cell.length_a   1.000
_cell.length_b   1.000
_cell.length_c   1.000
_cell.angle_alpha   90.00
_cell.angle_beta   90.00
_cell.angle_gamma   90.00
#
_symmetry.space_group_name_H-M   'P 1'
#
loop_
_entity.id
_entity.type
_entity.pdbx_description
1 polymer ?
#
loop_
_entity_poly.entity_id
_entity_poly.type
_entity_poly.pdbx_seq_one_letter_code
_entity_poly.pdbx_strand_id
1 'polypeptide(L)'
;MRTIRAPGKRIVYSNGGFSLLGYLTERINSTRFRDLVRERVLKPLGMVTSDFPLDPCGPGIATPYGPTLGLGAGRHPVRRI
;
A
#
# COMPACT_ATOMS: atom_id res chain seq x y z
N MET A 1 15.02 19.17 -13.21
CA MET A 1 14.23 19.24 -11.95
C MET A 1 14.97 20.13 -10.96
N ARG A 2 14.32 21.16 -10.40
CA ARG A 2 14.90 22.02 -9.36
C ARG A 2 14.30 21.64 -8.01
N THR A 3 15.14 21.30 -7.03
CA THR A 3 14.69 21.00 -5.67
C THR A 3 14.45 22.28 -4.88
N ILE A 4 13.35 22.36 -4.14
CA ILE A 4 13.00 23.54 -3.29
C ILE A 4 13.98 23.65 -2.10
N ARG A 5 14.55 22.52 -1.65
CA ARG A 5 15.53 22.42 -0.57
C ARG A 5 16.62 21.44 -0.98
N ALA A 6 17.83 21.63 -0.47
CA ALA A 6 18.91 20.67 -0.69
C ALA A 6 18.58 19.31 -0.03
N PRO A 7 18.91 18.18 -0.66
CA PRO A 7 18.74 16.84 -0.08
C PRO A 7 19.41 16.73 1.29
N GLY A 8 18.78 16.00 2.22
CA GLY A 8 19.30 15.75 3.57
C GLY A 8 19.26 16.94 4.54
N LYS A 9 18.87 18.16 4.11
CA LYS A 9 18.82 19.33 5.00
C LYS A 9 17.53 19.46 5.82
N ARG A 10 16.45 18.80 5.40
CA ARG A 10 15.17 18.72 6.10
C ARG A 10 14.50 17.38 5.82
N ILE A 11 13.80 16.86 6.82
CA ILE A 11 12.93 15.69 6.68
C ILE A 11 11.53 16.21 6.38
N VAL A 12 10.93 15.72 5.30
CA VAL A 12 9.57 16.06 4.89
C VAL A 12 8.87 14.75 4.54
N TYR A 13 7.67 14.54 5.09
CA TYR A 13 6.85 13.39 4.73
C TYR A 13 6.50 13.45 3.24
N SER A 14 6.68 12.34 2.53
CA SER A 14 6.42 12.28 1.10
C SER A 14 5.96 10.89 0.68
N ASN A 15 4.64 10.74 0.50
CA ASN A 15 4.06 9.54 -0.12
C ASN A 15 4.73 9.26 -1.48
N GLY A 16 4.92 10.29 -2.30
CA GLY A 16 5.57 10.15 -3.61
C GLY A 16 7.02 9.66 -3.51
N GLY A 17 7.75 10.04 -2.45
CA GLY A 17 9.09 9.50 -2.17
C GLY A 17 9.06 8.00 -1.90
N PHE A 18 8.11 7.53 -1.10
CA PHE A 18 7.91 6.09 -0.86
C PHE A 18 7.44 5.34 -2.12
N SER A 19 6.54 5.91 -2.92
CA SER A 19 6.13 5.33 -4.21
C SER A 19 7.30 5.16 -5.17
N LEU A 20 8.19 6.16 -5.24
CA LEU A 20 9.40 6.10 -6.05
C LEU A 20 10.35 4.99 -5.59
N LEU A 21 10.54 4.84 -4.28
CA LEU A 21 11.34 3.73 -3.74
C LEU A 21 10.74 2.38 -4.11
N GLY A 22 9.43 2.20 -3.97
CA GLY A 22 8.73 0.99 -4.41
C GLY A 22 9.01 0.69 -5.89
N TYR A 23 8.78 1.66 -6.77
CA TYR A 23 9.06 1.53 -8.20
C TYR A 23 10.53 1.17 -8.49
N LEU A 24 11.49 1.82 -7.84
CA LEU A 24 12.90 1.51 -8.02
C LEU A 24 13.23 0.07 -7.62
N THR A 25 12.65 -0.43 -6.51
CA THR A 25 12.85 -1.83 -6.12
C THR A 25 12.29 -2.81 -7.16
N GLU A 26 11.15 -2.49 -7.80
CA GLU A 26 10.63 -3.31 -8.89
C GLU A 26 11.59 -3.36 -10.07
N ARG A 27 12.05 -2.17 -10.50
CA ARG A 27 12.92 -2.03 -11.67
C ARG A 27 14.27 -2.71 -11.48
N ILE A 28 14.85 -2.62 -10.28
CA ILE A 28 16.15 -3.22 -9.96
C ILE A 28 16.07 -4.75 -9.93
N ASN A 29 14.95 -5.30 -9.44
CA ASN A 29 14.79 -6.75 -9.27
C ASN A 29 14.00 -7.42 -10.41
N SER A 30 13.54 -6.67 -11.41
CA SER A 30 12.65 -7.14 -12.49
C SER A 30 11.44 -7.95 -11.97
N THR A 31 10.94 -7.61 -10.79
CA THR A 31 9.89 -8.33 -10.06
C THR A 31 8.91 -7.31 -9.49
N ARG A 32 7.60 -7.61 -9.47
CA ARG A 32 6.61 -6.67 -8.91
C ARG A 32 6.86 -6.45 -7.42
N PHE A 33 6.56 -5.26 -6.92
CA PHE A 33 6.85 -4.82 -5.55
C PHE A 33 6.13 -5.71 -4.54
N ARG A 34 4.85 -6.00 -4.80
CA ARG A 34 4.04 -6.89 -3.95
C ARG A 34 4.65 -8.29 -3.82
N ASP A 35 5.27 -8.80 -4.89
CA ASP A 35 5.88 -10.12 -4.91
C ASP A 35 7.21 -10.09 -4.13
N LEU A 36 8.00 -9.01 -4.29
CA LEU A 36 9.20 -8.78 -3.48
C LEU A 36 8.90 -8.69 -1.98
N VAL A 37 7.87 -7.94 -1.59
CA VAL A 37 7.45 -7.83 -0.18
C VAL A 37 6.96 -9.18 0.34
N ARG A 38 6.20 -9.93 -0.46
CA ARG A 38 5.76 -11.28 -0.09
C ARG A 38 6.94 -12.21 0.19
N GLU A 39 7.91 -12.29 -0.72
CA GLU A 39 9.03 -13.21 -0.60
C GLU A 39 10.05 -12.80 0.47
N ARG A 40 10.35 -11.50 0.59
CA ARG A 40 11.45 -11.02 1.44
C ARG A 40 11.00 -10.56 2.83
N VAL A 41 9.72 -10.32 3.04
CA VAL A 41 9.20 -9.80 4.32
C VAL A 41 8.08 -10.70 4.87
N LEU A 42 7.00 -10.88 4.13
CA LEU A 42 5.79 -11.52 4.68
C LEU A 42 6.01 -13.02 4.95
N LYS A 43 6.59 -13.76 3.99
CA LYS A 43 6.86 -15.19 4.16
C LYS A 43 7.86 -15.48 5.29
N PRO A 44 9.04 -14.83 5.37
CA PRO A 44 9.99 -15.06 6.46
C PRO A 44 9.42 -14.75 7.85
N LEU A 45 8.47 -13.81 7.95
CA LEU A 45 7.83 -13.42 9.20
C LEU A 45 6.51 -14.18 9.48
N GLY A 46 6.11 -15.12 8.63
CA GLY A 46 4.87 -15.89 8.80
C GLY A 46 3.58 -15.06 8.66
N MET A 47 3.64 -13.91 7.99
CA MET A 47 2.50 -12.98 7.84
C MET A 47 1.53 -13.42 6.73
N VAL A 48 0.92 -14.60 6.88
CA VAL A 48 0.12 -15.26 5.84
C VAL A 48 -1.22 -14.56 5.51
N THR A 49 -1.66 -13.62 6.34
CA THR A 49 -2.90 -12.84 6.15
C THR A 49 -2.66 -11.40 5.69
N SER A 50 -1.42 -11.05 5.33
CA SER A 50 -1.06 -9.71 4.84
C SER A 50 -0.85 -9.73 3.32
N ASP A 51 -1.36 -8.72 2.61
CA ASP A 51 -1.23 -8.62 1.15
C ASP A 51 -1.51 -7.19 0.63
N PHE A 52 -1.39 -6.99 -0.69
CA PHE A 52 -1.72 -5.77 -1.43
C PHE A 52 -2.94 -5.97 -2.36
N PRO A 53 -4.16 -6.13 -1.82
CA PRO A 53 -5.37 -6.28 -2.62
C PRO A 53 -5.72 -4.99 -3.36
N LEU A 54 -6.15 -5.11 -4.62
CA LEU A 54 -6.65 -3.97 -5.40
C LEU A 54 -8.07 -3.55 -4.98
N ASP A 55 -8.89 -4.52 -4.56
CA ASP A 55 -10.26 -4.30 -4.09
C ASP A 55 -10.54 -5.22 -2.88
N PRO A 56 -10.19 -4.80 -1.65
CA PRO A 56 -10.33 -5.64 -0.47
C PRO A 56 -11.80 -5.83 -0.09
N CYS A 57 -12.32 -7.06 -0.26
CA CYS A 57 -13.65 -7.46 0.20
C CYS A 57 -13.66 -8.91 0.71
N GLY A 58 -14.65 -9.24 1.56
CA GLY A 58 -14.88 -10.60 2.06
C GLY A 58 -14.54 -10.83 3.54
N PRO A 59 -14.58 -12.09 4.02
CA PRO A 59 -14.30 -12.44 5.40
C PRO A 59 -12.89 -12.00 5.83
N GLY A 60 -12.76 -11.44 7.03
CA GLY A 60 -11.48 -10.94 7.56
C GLY A 60 -11.09 -9.54 7.07
N ILE A 61 -11.90 -8.89 6.22
CA ILE A 61 -11.74 -7.48 5.83
C ILE A 61 -12.75 -6.62 6.60
N ALA A 62 -12.27 -5.53 7.21
CA ALA A 62 -13.11 -4.60 7.95
C ALA A 62 -13.89 -3.66 7.00
N THR A 63 -15.12 -3.30 7.39
CA THR A 63 -15.92 -2.30 6.67
C THR A 63 -15.33 -0.90 6.87
N PRO A 64 -14.94 -0.18 5.80
CA PRO A 64 -14.46 1.20 5.91
C PRO A 64 -15.60 2.18 6.21
N TYR A 65 -15.33 3.20 7.02
CA TYR A 65 -16.25 4.31 7.29
C TYR A 65 -15.51 5.65 7.11
N GLY A 66 -16.09 6.58 6.36
CA GLY A 66 -15.50 7.91 6.18
C GLY A 66 -16.13 8.71 5.05
N PRO A 67 -15.94 10.05 5.04
CA PRO A 67 -16.57 10.96 4.08
C PRO A 67 -16.00 10.83 2.66
N THR A 68 -14.81 10.26 2.51
CA THR A 68 -14.11 10.05 1.23
C THR A 68 -14.56 8.81 0.48
N LEU A 69 -15.26 7.89 1.14
CA LEU A 69 -16.00 6.82 0.49
C LEU A 69 -17.34 7.44 0.07
N GLY A 70 -17.48 7.76 -1.22
CA GLY A 70 -18.59 8.55 -1.77
C GLY A 70 -19.98 8.19 -1.22
N LEU A 71 -20.91 9.16 -1.23
CA LEU A 71 -22.28 9.06 -0.69
C LEU A 71 -22.89 7.65 -0.90
N GLY A 72 -22.85 6.81 0.14
CA GLY A 72 -23.34 5.42 0.11
C GLY A 72 -22.32 4.35 0.53
N ALA A 73 -21.02 4.64 0.47
CA ALA A 73 -19.98 3.66 0.74
C ALA A 73 -19.63 3.47 2.24
N GLY A 74 -20.38 4.11 3.14
CA GLY A 74 -20.41 3.81 4.58
C GLY A 74 -21.64 3.00 5.04
N ARG A 75 -22.45 2.44 4.13
CA ARG A 75 -23.75 1.83 4.48
C ARG A 75 -23.95 0.37 4.08
N HIS A 76 -22.99 -0.29 3.45
CA HIS A 76 -23.16 -1.70 3.10
C HIS A 76 -22.26 -2.58 3.98
N PRO A 77 -22.84 -3.40 4.88
CA PRO A 77 -22.07 -4.47 5.50
C PRO A 77 -21.50 -5.36 4.40
N VAL A 78 -20.30 -5.90 4.61
CA VAL A 78 -19.69 -6.94 3.78
C VAL A 78 -20.79 -7.93 3.40
N ARG A 79 -21.14 -8.01 2.10
CA ARG A 79 -22.14 -8.98 1.63
C ARG A 79 -21.61 -10.36 2.00
N ARG A 80 -22.25 -11.01 2.96
CA ARG A 80 -22.06 -12.44 3.24
C ARG A 80 -22.35 -13.20 1.93
N ILE A 81 -21.40 -14.03 1.53
CA ILE A 81 -21.65 -15.17 0.65
C ILE A 81 -22.31 -16.25 1.51
#